data_AF-A0A974SKR8-F1
#
_entry.id   AF-A0A974SKR8-F1
#
_cell.length_a   1.000
_cell.length_b   1.000
_cell.length_c   1.000
_cell.angle_alpha   90.00
_cell.angle_beta   90.00
_cell.angle_gamma   90.00
#
_symmetry.space_group_name_H-M   'P 1'
#
loop_
_entity.id
_entity.type
_entity.pdbx_description
1 polymer ?
#
loop_
_entity_poly.entity_id
_entity_poly.type
_entity_poly.pdbx_seq_one_letter_code
_entity_poly.pdbx_strand_id
1 'polypeptide(L)'
;MLAFAFSAAAEPGVNLFKIITVRDEIVVGVGPKEAEAIGGNDVTALGRALKGSGELTVWQYAVRKGADGELEQAPLRRISILGHDSLRVEPYATRLRVVAPK
;
A
#
# COMPACT_ATOMS: atom_id res chain seq x y z
N MET A 1 33.38 14.77 5.68
CA MET A 1 32.29 14.17 6.47
C MET A 1 31.14 13.88 5.51
N LEU A 2 31.05 12.65 4.98
CA LEU A 2 29.91 12.24 4.14
C LEU A 2 28.77 11.82 5.06
N ALA A 3 27.63 12.49 4.94
CA ALA A 3 26.39 12.08 5.60
C ALA A 3 25.76 10.94 4.79
N PHE A 4 25.67 9.76 5.39
CA PHE A 4 24.84 8.68 4.86
C PHE A 4 23.38 9.01 5.16
N ALA A 5 22.58 9.21 4.11
CA ALA A 5 21.13 9.26 4.25
C ALA A 5 20.64 7.85 4.60
N PHE A 6 20.10 7.67 5.81
CA PHE A 6 19.35 6.46 6.16
C PHE A 6 18.06 6.45 5.34
N SER A 7 17.96 5.53 4.39
CA SER A 7 16.67 5.18 3.81
C SER A 7 15.90 4.39 4.87
N ALA A 8 14.82 4.95 5.42
CA ALA A 8 13.93 4.20 6.28
C ALA A 8 13.26 3.13 5.42
N ALA A 9 13.73 1.89 5.57
CA ALA A 9 13.19 0.73 4.88
C ALA A 9 11.74 0.50 5.31
N ALA A 10 10.88 0.14 4.35
CA ALA A 10 9.63 -0.53 4.65
C ALA A 10 9.93 -1.74 5.54
N GLU A 11 9.14 -1.99 6.59
CA GLU A 11 9.23 -3.28 7.27
C GLU A 11 9.07 -4.41 6.23
N PRO A 12 9.93 -5.45 6.27
CA PRO A 12 10.00 -6.44 5.21
C PRO A 12 8.68 -7.21 5.13
N GLY A 13 7.83 -6.84 4.17
CA GLY A 13 6.60 -7.58 3.88
C GLY A 13 5.45 -6.75 3.31
N VAL A 14 5.41 -5.42 3.51
CA VAL A 14 4.32 -4.59 2.99
C VAL A 14 4.79 -3.72 1.83
N ASN A 15 4.21 -3.96 0.65
CA ASN A 15 4.36 -3.08 -0.51
C ASN A 15 3.19 -2.11 -0.57
N LEU A 16 3.49 -0.82 -0.81
CA LEU A 16 2.48 0.21 -0.94
C LEU A 16 2.17 0.51 -2.41
N PHE A 17 0.90 0.81 -2.68
CA PHE A 17 0.38 1.17 -3.99
C PHE A 17 -0.53 2.38 -3.88
N LYS A 18 -0.61 3.17 -4.95
CA LYS A 18 -1.69 4.13 -5.16
C LYS A 18 -2.76 3.48 -6.02
N ILE A 19 -4.00 3.61 -5.58
CA ILE A 19 -5.20 3.38 -6.38
C ILE A 19 -5.68 4.76 -6.80
N ILE A 20 -5.59 5.04 -8.09
CA ILE A 20 -6.03 6.31 -8.67
C ILE A 20 -7.43 6.07 -9.22
N THR A 21 -8.39 6.80 -8.66
CA THR A 21 -9.78 6.82 -9.09
C THR A 21 -10.06 8.10 -9.87
N VAL A 22 -11.27 8.23 -10.42
CA VAL A 22 -11.71 9.50 -11.04
C VAL A 22 -11.91 10.63 -10.03
N ARG A 23 -12.00 10.31 -8.73
CA ARG A 23 -12.30 11.25 -7.65
C ARG A 23 -11.06 11.59 -6.85
N ASP A 24 -10.24 10.60 -6.56
CA ASP A 24 -9.20 10.66 -5.54
C ASP A 24 -8.10 9.61 -5.75
N GLU A 25 -7.06 9.72 -4.91
CA GLU A 25 -5.99 8.73 -4.81
C GLU A 25 -6.03 8.10 -3.41
N ILE A 26 -5.89 6.78 -3.35
CA ILE A 26 -5.89 6.02 -2.11
C ILE A 26 -4.58 5.25 -2.02
N VAL A 27 -3.83 5.45 -0.94
CA VAL A 27 -2.66 4.61 -0.65
C VAL A 27 -3.14 3.33 0.03
N VAL A 28 -2.72 2.18 -0.50
CA VAL A 28 -3.02 0.86 0.07
C VAL A 28 -1.76 0.06 0.28
N GLY A 29 -1.80 -0.85 1.24
CA GLY A 29 -0.71 -1.77 1.53
C GLY A 29 -1.11 -3.21 1.27
N VAL A 30 -0.16 -3.96 0.72
CA VAL A 30 -0.28 -5.39 0.42
C VAL A 30 0.79 -6.10 1.23
N GLY A 31 0.37 -6.71 2.34
CA GLY A 31 1.22 -7.54 3.18
C GLY A 31 1.25 -9.00 2.70
N PRO A 32 1.96 -9.89 3.41
CA PRO A 32 2.08 -11.30 3.03
C PRO A 32 0.74 -12.02 2.89
N LYS A 33 -0.22 -11.73 3.79
CA LYS A 33 -1.56 -12.33 3.76
C LYS A 33 -2.36 -11.90 2.54
N GLU A 34 -2.36 -10.60 2.20
CA GLU A 34 -3.00 -10.13 0.97
C GLU A 34 -2.30 -10.67 -0.27
N ALA A 35 -0.97 -10.73 -0.25
CA ALA A 35 -0.16 -11.22 -1.37
C ALA A 35 -0.44 -12.70 -1.68
N GLU A 36 -0.60 -13.54 -0.66
CA GLU A 36 -1.01 -14.94 -0.80
C GLU A 36 -2.38 -15.05 -1.48
N ALA A 37 -3.35 -14.22 -1.05
CA ALA A 37 -4.70 -14.24 -1.57
C ALA A 37 -4.81 -13.79 -3.05
N ILE A 38 -3.95 -12.85 -3.48
CA ILE A 38 -3.97 -12.33 -4.87
C ILE A 38 -2.87 -12.90 -5.77
N GLY A 39 -2.04 -13.80 -5.23
CA GLY A 39 -0.95 -14.46 -5.96
C GLY A 39 0.25 -13.55 -6.29
N GLY A 40 0.52 -12.54 -5.46
CA GLY A 40 1.68 -11.66 -5.61
C GLY A 40 1.55 -10.34 -4.85
N ASN A 41 2.65 -9.59 -4.76
CA ASN A 41 2.73 -8.30 -4.07
C ASN A 41 3.18 -7.16 -5.01
N ASP A 42 2.76 -7.22 -6.28
CA ASP A 42 3.09 -6.24 -7.32
C ASP A 42 1.83 -5.65 -8.00
N VAL A 43 2.04 -4.63 -8.85
CA VAL A 43 0.95 -3.95 -9.59
C VAL A 43 0.15 -4.91 -10.49
N THR A 44 0.81 -5.93 -11.02
CA THR A 44 0.22 -6.90 -11.95
C THR A 44 -0.72 -7.86 -11.20
N ALA A 45 -0.36 -8.26 -9.98
CA ALA A 45 -1.21 -9.06 -9.10
C ALA A 45 -2.46 -8.28 -8.69
N LEU A 46 -2.31 -7.01 -8.29
CA LEU A 46 -3.46 -6.17 -7.92
C LEU A 46 -4.40 -5.93 -9.09
N GLY A 47 -3.86 -5.58 -10.27
CA GLY A 47 -4.64 -5.38 -11.48
C GLY A 47 -5.41 -6.63 -11.91
N ARG A 48 -4.78 -7.82 -11.82
CA ARG A 48 -5.44 -9.09 -12.09
C ARG A 48 -6.54 -9.40 -11.08
N ALA A 49 -6.30 -9.17 -9.79
CA ALA A 49 -7.31 -9.39 -8.75
C ALA A 49 -8.54 -8.49 -8.93
N LEU A 50 -8.33 -7.19 -9.17
CA LEU A 50 -9.43 -6.24 -9.42
C LEU A 50 -10.23 -6.60 -10.69
N LYS A 51 -9.55 -7.00 -11.77
CA LYS A 51 -10.21 -7.42 -13.01
C LYS A 51 -10.95 -8.74 -12.89
N GLY A 52 -10.36 -9.71 -12.17
CA GLY A 52 -10.87 -11.07 -12.06
C GLY A 52 -12.00 -11.24 -11.05
N SER A 53 -11.80 -10.72 -9.83
CA SER A 53 -12.76 -10.86 -8.73
C SER A 53 -13.84 -9.77 -8.71
N GLY A 54 -13.63 -8.67 -9.45
CA GLY A 54 -14.54 -7.51 -9.45
C GLY A 54 -14.42 -6.62 -8.21
N GLU A 55 -13.79 -7.09 -7.14
CA GLU A 55 -13.41 -6.29 -5.99
C GLU A 55 -12.15 -6.83 -5.30
N LEU A 56 -11.49 -5.98 -4.51
CA LEU A 56 -10.32 -6.33 -3.72
C LEU A 56 -10.36 -5.63 -2.37
N THR A 57 -10.38 -6.40 -1.28
CA THR A 57 -10.25 -5.85 0.07
C THR A 57 -8.79 -5.79 0.51
N VAL A 58 -8.30 -4.58 0.84
CA VAL A 58 -6.92 -4.29 1.28
C VAL A 58 -6.90 -3.32 2.46
N TRP A 59 -5.74 -3.13 3.07
CA TRP A 59 -5.52 -2.06 4.05
C TRP A 59 -5.31 -0.73 3.33
N GLN A 60 -6.09 0.29 3.69
CA GLN A 60 -5.78 1.68 3.42
C GLN A 60 -4.63 2.12 4.33
N TYR A 61 -3.68 2.85 3.79
CA TYR A 61 -2.56 3.45 4.51
C TYR A 61 -2.66 4.96 4.54
N ALA A 62 -2.18 5.56 5.62
CA ALA A 62 -2.09 6.99 5.79
C ALA A 62 -0.85 7.38 6.60
N VAL A 63 -0.43 8.62 6.46
CA VAL A 63 0.63 9.18 7.30
C VAL A 63 0.07 9.47 8.69
N ARG A 64 0.79 9.02 9.72
CA ARG A 64 0.53 9.41 11.12
C ARG A 64 1.83 9.68 11.86
N LYS A 65 1.71 10.26 13.07
CA LYS A 65 2.81 10.28 14.03
C LYS A 65 2.89 8.93 14.76
N GLY A 66 4.07 8.33 14.77
CA GLY A 66 4.39 7.13 15.54
C GLY A 66 4.56 7.43 17.03
N ALA A 67 4.78 6.39 17.82
CA ALA A 67 5.01 6.51 19.27
C ALA A 67 6.32 7.25 19.62
N ASP A 68 7.27 7.24 18.69
CA ASP A 68 8.53 7.99 18.72
C ASP A 68 8.37 9.46 18.28
N GLY A 69 7.15 9.87 17.86
CA GLY A 69 6.86 11.21 17.38
C GLY A 69 7.18 11.44 15.89
N GLU A 70 7.85 10.49 15.25
CA GLU A 70 8.23 10.53 13.84
C GLU A 70 7.05 10.21 12.90
N LEU A 71 7.11 10.67 11.65
CA LEU A 71 6.09 10.35 10.66
C LEU A 71 6.30 8.95 10.06
N GLU A 72 5.21 8.19 9.95
CA GLU A 72 5.19 6.86 9.38
C GLU A 72 3.97 6.67 8.47
N GLN A 73 4.09 5.79 7.48
CA GLN A 73 2.95 5.21 6.78
C GLN A 73 2.41 4.06 7.61
N ALA A 74 1.17 4.17 8.05
CA ALA A 74 0.53 3.19 8.90
C ALA A 74 -0.84 2.74 8.33
N PRO A 75 -1.25 1.50 8.61
CA PRO A 75 -2.57 1.02 8.28
C PRO A 75 -3.62 1.84 9.02
N LEU A 76 -4.59 2.36 8.28
CA LEU A 76 -5.70 3.16 8.79
C LEU A 76 -6.94 2.28 9.02
N ARG A 77 -7.36 1.55 7.99
CA ARG A 77 -8.55 0.67 8.00
C ARG A 77 -8.55 -0.27 6.80
N ARG A 78 -9.37 -1.31 6.85
CA ARG A 78 -9.68 -2.16 5.69
C ARG A 78 -10.70 -1.47 4.78
N ILE A 79 -10.51 -1.57 3.47
CA ILE A 79 -11.44 -1.06 2.45
C ILE A 79 -11.61 -2.10 1.35
N SER A 80 -12.81 -2.20 0.76
CA SER A 80 -13.01 -2.92 -0.51
C SER A 80 -12.95 -1.93 -1.66
N ILE A 81 -12.09 -2.21 -2.64
CA ILE A 81 -12.00 -1.46 -3.89
C ILE A 81 -12.79 -2.24 -4.93
N LEU A 82 -13.84 -1.61 -5.47
CA LEU A 82 -14.60 -2.18 -6.58
C LEU A 82 -13.83 -1.94 -7.88
N GLY A 83 -13.66 -2.99 -8.67
CA GLY A 83 -13.03 -2.93 -9.99
C GLY A 83 -13.84 -2.04 -10.94
N HIS A 84 -13.15 -1.15 -11.65
CA HIS A 84 -13.73 -0.27 -12.66
C HIS A 84 -12.67 0.08 -13.71
N ASP A 85 -13.08 0.30 -14.96
CA ASP A 85 -12.16 0.49 -16.09
C ASP A 85 -11.29 1.75 -15.99
N SER A 86 -11.74 2.73 -15.20
CA SER A 86 -11.00 3.97 -14.97
C SER A 86 -9.98 3.89 -13.84
N LEU A 87 -9.85 2.76 -13.14
CA LEU A 87 -8.87 2.61 -12.07
C LEU A 87 -7.47 2.42 -12.63
N ARG A 88 -6.49 3.06 -11.98
CA ARG A 88 -5.07 2.80 -12.22
C ARG A 88 -4.38 2.42 -10.92
N VAL A 89 -3.57 1.37 -10.97
CA VAL A 89 -2.74 0.92 -9.85
C VAL A 89 -1.31 1.33 -10.15
N GLU A 90 -0.68 2.07 -9.24
CA GLU A 90 0.71 2.50 -9.35
C GLU A 90 1.50 2.08 -8.11
N PRO A 91 2.82 1.79 -8.22
CA PRO A 91 3.67 1.63 -7.05
C PRO A 91 3.73 2.94 -6.25
N TYR A 92 3.75 2.85 -4.92
CA TYR A 92 3.91 4.01 -4.06
C TYR A 92 5.20 3.91 -3.23
N ALA A 93 6.25 4.58 -3.70
CA ALA A 93 7.50 4.69 -2.96
C ALA A 93 7.43 5.84 -1.94
N THR A 94 7.87 5.58 -0.71
CA THR A 94 7.90 6.55 0.39
C THR A 94 9.25 6.48 1.11
N ARG A 95 9.69 7.61 1.66
CA ARG A 95 10.85 7.65 2.58
C ARG A 95 10.45 7.47 4.04
N LEU A 96 9.16 7.49 4.34
CA LEU A 96 8.65 7.24 5.69
C LEU A 96 8.74 5.73 5.99
N ARG A 97 8.99 5.40 7.27
CA ARG A 97 8.81 4.03 7.78
C ARG A 97 7.42 3.53 7.41
N VAL A 98 7.31 2.31 6.92
CA VAL A 98 6.03 1.64 6.66
C VAL A 98 5.81 0.60 7.76
N VAL A 99 4.68 0.69 8.45
CA VAL A 99 4.32 -0.20 9.56
C VAL A 99 3.39 -1.31 9.07
N ALA A 100 3.61 -2.54 9.52
CA ALA A 100 2.72 -3.65 9.22
C ALA A 100 1.33 -3.50 9.88
N PRO A 101 0.26 -4.02 9.24
CA PRO A 101 -1.02 -4.21 9.92
C PRO A 101 -0.90 -5.25 11.02
N LYS A 102 -1.65 -5.02 12.10
CA LYS A 102 -1.78 -5.96 13.22
C LYS A 102 -2.78 -7.06 12.89
#